data_AF-A0AAQ3LC04-F1
#
_entry.id   AF-A0AAQ3LC04-F1
#
_cell.length_a   1.000
_cell.length_b   1.000
_cell.length_c   1.000
_cell.angle_alpha   90.00
_cell.angle_beta   90.00
_cell.angle_gamma   90.00
#
_symmetry.space_group_name_H-M   'P 1'
#
loop_
_entity.id
_entity.type
_entity.pdbx_description
1 polymer ?
#
loop_
_entity_poly.entity_id
_entity_poly.type
_entity_poly.pdbx_seq_one_letter_code
_entity_poly.pdbx_strand_id
1 'polypeptide(L)'
;MRKFLFSRRTLCCLLLLSAIVASTLTWARWRPAQRFEFQELKANELRLVTWNVGYFAATHNKNLRDVDIAEIVDVLDGISPDAVVLQELSSVQQAETIAEGLGADWHAHTVETGHQGQVLAVLSDLPYEKVYSEEAGGRNMVGVTLGENPEQQMFILGVHSPHPARGMSDTVDNIRGAVAMTANRDEPIRIIAGDMNYNFDVDDTDGPLYQEIMDVLSDSTEALGETYYAHTRIDHVFHFPETLDVVEEVSGMVDLPLRFANVPGFRDHRPIVVTYDMTEML
;
A
#
# COMPACT_ATOMS: atom_id res chain seq x y z
N MET A 1 46.07 -37.09 22.94
CA MET A 1 44.78 -36.62 22.38
C MET A 1 43.64 -37.05 23.28
N ARG A 2 43.04 -36.14 24.06
CA ARG A 2 41.83 -36.44 24.86
C ARG A 2 40.60 -36.31 23.94
N LYS A 3 39.91 -37.42 23.69
CA LYS A 3 38.60 -37.39 22.99
C LYS A 3 37.57 -36.85 23.99
N PHE A 4 37.09 -35.63 23.77
CA PHE A 4 35.92 -35.12 24.48
C PHE A 4 34.69 -35.91 24.01
N LEU A 5 34.26 -36.87 24.83
CA LEU A 5 32.98 -37.55 24.65
C LEU A 5 31.93 -36.73 25.38
N PHE A 6 31.17 -35.92 24.64
CA PHE A 6 29.94 -35.34 25.17
C PHE A 6 29.00 -36.47 25.57
N SER A 7 28.45 -36.40 26.79
CA SER A 7 27.42 -37.35 27.20
C SER A 7 26.21 -37.21 26.28
N ARG A 8 25.49 -38.32 26.01
CA ARG A 8 24.24 -38.27 25.21
C ARG A 8 23.26 -37.22 25.74
N ARG A 9 23.23 -37.01 27.07
CA ARG A 9 22.40 -35.99 27.71
C ARG A 9 22.82 -34.57 27.31
N THR A 10 24.13 -34.29 27.31
CA THR A 10 24.64 -32.98 26.90
C THR A 10 24.33 -32.68 25.43
N LEU A 11 24.46 -33.67 24.56
CA LEU A 11 24.10 -33.52 23.14
C LEU A 11 22.59 -33.25 22.96
N CYS A 12 21.73 -33.99 23.66
CA CYS A 12 20.27 -33.75 23.62
C CYS A 12 19.91 -32.34 24.13
N CYS A 13 20.52 -31.88 25.23
CA CYS A 13 20.27 -30.53 25.74
C CYS A 13 20.71 -29.45 24.74
N LEU A 14 21.86 -29.63 24.09
CA LEU A 14 22.34 -28.68 23.07
C LEU A 14 21.41 -28.63 21.86
N LEU A 15 20.96 -29.78 21.35
CA LEU A 15 20.02 -29.83 20.23
C LEU A 15 18.67 -29.19 20.58
N LEU A 16 18.15 -29.42 21.78
CA LEU A 16 16.90 -28.82 22.24
C LEU A 16 17.05 -27.29 22.39
N LEU A 17 18.16 -26.82 22.95
CA LEU A 17 18.45 -25.40 23.06
C LEU A 17 18.60 -24.75 21.68
N SER A 18 19.30 -25.39 20.75
CA SER A 18 19.41 -24.91 19.37
C SER A 18 18.05 -24.86 18.67
N ALA A 19 17.19 -25.86 18.87
CA ALA A 19 15.84 -25.88 18.30
C ALA A 19 14.95 -24.78 18.90
N ILE A 20 15.03 -24.53 20.21
CA ILE A 20 14.32 -23.43 20.87
C ILE A 20 14.82 -22.11 20.30
N VAL A 21 16.13 -21.84 20.32
CA VAL A 21 16.71 -20.59 19.80
C VAL A 21 16.35 -20.38 18.33
N ALA A 22 16.44 -21.41 17.50
CA ALA A 22 16.01 -21.33 16.11
C ALA A 22 14.52 -21.00 15.98
N SER A 23 13.65 -21.67 16.75
CA SER A 23 12.21 -21.40 16.74
C SER A 23 11.88 -20.00 17.24
N THR A 24 12.55 -19.51 18.28
CA THR A 24 12.36 -18.15 18.80
C THR A 24 12.87 -17.10 17.83
N LEU A 25 14.01 -17.34 17.16
CA LEU A 25 14.53 -16.44 16.12
C LEU A 25 13.62 -16.44 14.89
N THR A 26 13.10 -17.61 14.48
CA THR A 26 12.11 -17.69 13.40
C THR A 26 10.81 -17.00 13.77
N TRP A 27 10.32 -17.16 15.01
CA TRP A 27 9.11 -16.48 15.48
C TRP A 27 9.31 -14.97 15.67
N ALA A 28 10.46 -14.52 16.15
CA ALA A 28 10.80 -13.10 16.27
C ALA A 28 11.01 -12.43 14.90
N ARG A 29 11.47 -13.18 13.90
CA ARG A 29 11.55 -12.74 12.50
C ARG A 29 10.21 -12.81 11.79
N TRP A 30 9.35 -13.76 12.18
CA TRP A 30 8.01 -13.87 11.67
C TRP A 30 7.13 -12.83 12.35
N ARG A 31 7.13 -11.61 11.81
CA ARG A 31 6.11 -10.62 12.13
C ARG A 31 4.84 -11.03 11.38
N PRO A 32 3.79 -11.53 12.05
CA PRO A 32 2.53 -11.73 11.35
C PRO A 32 2.11 -10.37 10.79
N ALA A 33 1.76 -10.36 9.51
CA ALA A 33 1.14 -9.23 8.82
C ALA A 33 0.15 -8.53 9.77
N GLN A 34 0.36 -7.24 10.03
CA GLN A 34 -0.55 -6.48 10.88
C GLN A 34 -1.92 -6.44 10.22
N ARG A 35 -2.94 -6.90 10.95
CA ARG A 35 -4.30 -6.98 10.45
C ARG A 35 -5.04 -5.71 10.79
N PHE A 36 -5.83 -5.24 9.83
CA PHE A 36 -6.77 -4.18 10.07
C PHE A 36 -7.91 -4.71 10.95
N GLU A 37 -8.15 -4.04 12.06
CA GLU A 37 -9.34 -4.24 12.89
C GLU A 37 -10.18 -2.97 12.78
N PHE A 38 -11.41 -3.11 12.29
CA PHE A 38 -12.29 -1.96 12.13
C PHE A 38 -12.55 -1.29 13.49
N GLN A 39 -12.32 0.01 13.50
CA GLN A 39 -12.73 0.91 14.57
C GLN A 39 -13.27 2.19 13.95
N GLU A 40 -14.25 2.79 14.62
CA GLU A 40 -14.78 4.10 14.24
C GLU A 40 -13.67 5.16 14.36
N LEU A 41 -13.53 6.01 13.35
CA LEU A 41 -12.53 7.07 13.34
C LEU A 41 -12.84 8.12 14.40
N LYS A 42 -11.79 8.64 15.04
CA LYS A 42 -11.93 9.88 15.81
C LYS A 42 -12.07 11.07 14.86
N ALA A 43 -12.65 12.17 15.35
CA ALA A 43 -12.92 13.36 14.54
C ALA A 43 -11.66 14.03 13.93
N ASN A 44 -10.49 13.69 14.48
CA ASN A 44 -9.17 14.19 14.08
C ASN A 44 -8.32 13.10 13.40
N GLU A 45 -8.93 12.03 12.90
CA GLU A 45 -8.19 10.97 12.19
C GLU A 45 -8.53 10.98 10.70
N LEU A 46 -7.55 10.59 9.88
CA LEU A 46 -7.69 10.42 8.43
C LEU A 46 -7.35 8.99 8.05
N ARG A 47 -8.23 8.28 7.35
CA ARG A 47 -8.03 6.91 6.89
C ARG A 47 -7.83 6.85 5.38
N LEU A 48 -6.63 6.42 4.99
CA LEU A 48 -6.27 6.15 3.62
C LEU A 48 -6.29 4.65 3.35
N VAL A 49 -6.83 4.27 2.20
CA VAL A 49 -6.69 2.91 1.66
C VAL A 49 -5.88 2.93 0.37
N THR A 50 -4.97 1.98 0.20
CA THR A 50 -4.43 1.66 -1.13
C THR A 50 -4.66 0.19 -1.45
N TRP A 51 -5.05 -0.09 -2.69
CA TRP A 51 -5.35 -1.45 -3.11
C TRP A 51 -5.20 -1.67 -4.62
N ASN A 52 -4.32 -2.61 -4.98
CA ASN A 52 -4.30 -3.19 -6.32
C ASN A 52 -5.44 -4.22 -6.42
N VAL A 53 -6.50 -3.86 -7.15
CA VAL A 53 -7.73 -4.66 -7.27
C VAL A 53 -7.70 -5.66 -8.43
N GLY A 54 -6.54 -5.77 -9.08
CA GLY A 54 -6.29 -6.72 -10.15
C GLY A 54 -6.33 -8.18 -9.70
N TYR A 55 -6.33 -9.07 -10.69
CA TYR A 55 -6.25 -10.51 -10.47
C TYR A 55 -4.86 -11.01 -10.83
N PHE A 56 -4.40 -11.96 -10.03
CA PHE A 56 -3.44 -12.94 -10.49
C PHE A 56 -4.04 -13.74 -11.64
N ALA A 57 -3.57 -13.50 -12.84
CA ALA A 57 -3.93 -14.29 -14.01
C ALA A 57 -2.69 -14.77 -14.76
N ALA A 58 -2.71 -16.06 -15.14
CA ALA A 58 -1.79 -16.60 -16.14
C ALA A 58 -2.11 -16.10 -17.57
N THR A 59 -3.25 -15.42 -17.74
CA THR A 59 -3.71 -14.80 -18.99
C THR A 59 -3.44 -13.30 -19.03
N HIS A 60 -3.48 -12.70 -20.22
CA HIS A 60 -2.99 -11.34 -20.49
C HIS A 60 -3.76 -10.18 -19.84
N ASN A 61 -5.02 -10.34 -19.41
CA ASN A 61 -5.76 -9.27 -18.77
C ASN A 61 -5.93 -9.56 -17.27
N LYS A 62 -5.29 -8.73 -16.44
CA LYS A 62 -5.33 -8.80 -14.98
C LYS A 62 -6.27 -7.78 -14.35
N ASN A 63 -6.83 -6.86 -15.15
CA ASN A 63 -7.59 -5.74 -14.63
C ASN A 63 -8.87 -6.21 -13.92
N LEU A 64 -9.40 -5.37 -13.02
CA LEU A 64 -10.66 -5.58 -12.32
C LEU A 64 -11.80 -5.92 -13.29
N ARG A 65 -12.67 -6.86 -12.90
CA ARG A 65 -13.87 -7.22 -13.66
C ARG A 65 -15.08 -6.56 -13.03
N ASP A 66 -16.02 -6.13 -13.88
CA ASP A 66 -17.25 -5.44 -13.44
C ASP A 66 -18.06 -6.24 -12.40
N VAL A 67 -18.02 -7.58 -12.49
CA VAL A 67 -18.77 -8.48 -11.59
C VAL A 67 -18.36 -8.35 -10.13
N ASP A 68 -17.15 -7.85 -9.85
CA ASP A 68 -16.62 -7.76 -8.49
C ASP A 68 -16.54 -6.31 -7.97
N ILE A 69 -17.11 -5.33 -8.70
CA ILE A 69 -17.18 -3.92 -8.25
C ILE A 69 -17.97 -3.81 -6.95
N ALA A 70 -19.12 -4.48 -6.84
CA ALA A 70 -19.96 -4.43 -5.64
C ALA A 70 -19.20 -4.91 -4.39
N GLU A 71 -18.40 -5.96 -4.53
CA GLU A 71 -17.55 -6.46 -3.43
C GLU A 71 -16.44 -5.47 -3.07
N ILE A 72 -15.85 -4.76 -4.05
CA ILE A 72 -14.89 -3.68 -3.75
C ILE A 72 -15.55 -2.60 -2.90
N VAL A 73 -16.75 -2.17 -3.29
CA VAL A 73 -17.53 -1.16 -2.57
C VAL A 73 -17.86 -1.66 -1.17
N ASP A 74 -18.35 -2.89 -0.99
CA ASP A 74 -18.68 -3.46 0.32
C ASP A 74 -17.46 -3.52 1.26
N VAL A 75 -16.29 -3.90 0.73
CA VAL A 75 -15.04 -3.91 1.51
C VAL A 75 -14.62 -2.49 1.90
N LEU A 76 -14.65 -1.54 0.98
CA LEU A 76 -14.28 -0.15 1.24
C LEU A 76 -15.25 0.53 2.19
N ASP A 77 -16.56 0.34 2.04
CA ASP A 77 -17.59 0.84 2.96
C ASP A 77 -17.35 0.31 4.39
N GLY A 78 -17.06 -1.00 4.51
CA GLY A 78 -16.70 -1.63 5.78
C GLY A 78 -15.39 -1.14 6.40
N ILE A 79 -14.48 -0.54 5.62
CA ILE A 79 -13.27 0.14 6.12
C ILE A 79 -13.58 1.59 6.50
N SER A 80 -14.55 2.22 5.84
CA SER A 80 -14.92 3.63 5.96
C SER A 80 -13.71 4.58 5.78
N PRO A 81 -13.04 4.58 4.61
CA PRO A 81 -11.92 5.46 4.32
C PRO A 81 -12.37 6.90 4.03
N ASP A 82 -11.47 7.86 4.18
CA ASP A 82 -11.62 9.24 3.70
C ASP A 82 -11.01 9.42 2.28
N ALA A 83 -10.02 8.58 1.97
CA ALA A 83 -9.38 8.55 0.65
C ALA A 83 -8.97 7.12 0.26
N VAL A 84 -9.03 6.83 -1.03
CA VAL A 84 -8.71 5.51 -1.59
C VAL A 84 -7.83 5.67 -2.83
N VAL A 85 -6.75 4.90 -2.93
CA VAL A 85 -5.96 4.76 -4.16
C VAL A 85 -6.14 3.35 -4.71
N LEU A 86 -6.68 3.25 -5.93
CA LEU A 86 -6.95 1.98 -6.60
C LEU A 86 -6.08 1.79 -7.84
N GLN A 87 -5.46 0.62 -7.96
CA GLN A 87 -4.68 0.21 -9.14
C GLN A 87 -5.37 -0.93 -9.90
N GLU A 88 -5.01 -1.10 -11.17
CA GLU A 88 -5.51 -2.17 -12.05
C GLU A 88 -7.03 -2.15 -12.34
N LEU A 89 -7.64 -0.97 -12.34
CA LEU A 89 -8.99 -0.80 -12.89
C LEU A 89 -8.96 -1.02 -14.42
N SER A 90 -10.02 -1.58 -14.99
CA SER A 90 -10.10 -1.82 -16.44
C SER A 90 -10.62 -0.63 -17.23
N SER A 91 -11.19 0.37 -16.56
CA SER A 91 -11.70 1.61 -17.18
C SER A 91 -11.94 2.70 -16.15
N VAL A 92 -12.04 3.95 -16.63
CA VAL A 92 -12.46 5.11 -15.81
C VAL A 92 -13.86 4.89 -15.23
N GLN A 93 -14.78 4.29 -16.00
CA GLN A 93 -16.15 4.02 -15.54
C GLN A 93 -16.22 3.14 -14.29
N GLN A 94 -15.27 2.20 -14.13
CA GLN A 94 -15.21 1.39 -12.91
C GLN A 94 -14.85 2.25 -11.69
N ALA A 95 -13.91 3.19 -11.82
CA ALA A 95 -13.55 4.11 -10.74
C ALA A 95 -14.76 4.96 -10.32
N GLU A 96 -15.49 5.50 -11.31
CA GLU A 96 -16.72 6.28 -11.08
C GLU A 96 -17.80 5.45 -10.40
N THR A 97 -18.03 4.21 -10.87
CA THR A 97 -19.03 3.31 -10.28
C THR A 97 -18.69 2.95 -8.83
N ILE A 98 -17.39 2.76 -8.52
CA ILE A 98 -16.94 2.50 -7.14
C ILE A 98 -17.18 3.75 -6.29
N ALA A 99 -16.80 4.94 -6.75
CA ALA A 99 -17.03 6.18 -6.02
C ALA A 99 -18.53 6.41 -5.74
N GLU A 100 -19.39 6.29 -6.75
CA GLU A 100 -20.85 6.37 -6.58
C GLU A 100 -21.40 5.36 -5.57
N GLY A 101 -20.79 4.16 -5.52
CA GLY A 101 -21.14 3.12 -4.56
C GLY A 101 -20.76 3.46 -3.12
N LEU A 102 -19.70 4.24 -2.90
CA LEU A 102 -19.26 4.71 -1.57
C LEU A 102 -20.10 5.89 -1.09
N GLY A 103 -20.61 6.73 -1.99
CA GLY A 103 -21.52 7.81 -1.65
C GLY A 103 -21.67 8.86 -2.74
N ALA A 104 -22.67 9.72 -2.59
CA ALA A 104 -22.97 10.76 -3.59
C ALA A 104 -21.90 11.86 -3.67
N ASP A 105 -21.13 12.04 -2.59
CA ASP A 105 -20.08 13.06 -2.48
C ASP A 105 -18.70 12.53 -2.85
N TRP A 106 -18.57 11.21 -3.10
CA TRP A 106 -17.32 10.60 -3.53
C TRP A 106 -17.00 10.93 -4.99
N HIS A 107 -15.76 11.29 -5.25
CA HIS A 107 -15.26 11.63 -6.58
C HIS A 107 -14.11 10.74 -6.98
N ALA A 108 -14.01 10.44 -8.29
CA ALA A 108 -12.93 9.65 -8.87
C ALA A 108 -12.01 10.53 -9.72
N HIS A 109 -10.71 10.51 -9.40
CA HIS A 109 -9.67 11.16 -10.19
C HIS A 109 -8.76 10.10 -10.81
N THR A 110 -8.81 9.97 -12.12
CA THR A 110 -8.23 8.82 -12.82
C THR A 110 -7.18 9.19 -13.84
N VAL A 111 -6.25 8.27 -14.10
CA VAL A 111 -5.38 8.30 -15.27
C VAL A 111 -5.25 6.90 -15.88
N GLU A 112 -5.20 6.84 -17.22
CA GLU A 112 -4.76 5.63 -17.90
C GLU A 112 -3.25 5.46 -17.71
N THR A 113 -2.82 4.35 -17.13
CA THR A 113 -1.40 4.12 -16.77
C THR A 113 -0.48 3.91 -17.97
N GLY A 114 -1.01 3.83 -19.20
CA GLY A 114 -0.23 3.54 -20.42
C GLY A 114 0.04 2.05 -20.67
N HIS A 115 -0.52 1.14 -19.86
CA HIS A 115 -0.29 -0.29 -19.99
C HIS A 115 -1.60 -1.09 -20.02
N GLN A 116 -1.85 -1.83 -21.10
CA GLN A 116 -2.96 -2.80 -21.19
C GLN A 116 -4.34 -2.23 -20.76
N GLY A 117 -4.57 -0.93 -20.98
CA GLY A 117 -5.81 -0.26 -20.56
C GLY A 117 -6.02 -0.21 -19.05
N GLN A 118 -4.98 -0.38 -18.24
CA GLN A 118 -5.03 -0.23 -16.79
C GLN A 118 -5.26 1.23 -16.42
N VAL A 119 -6.21 1.46 -15.53
CA VAL A 119 -6.53 2.75 -14.93
C VAL A 119 -6.08 2.76 -13.47
N LEU A 120 -5.49 3.87 -13.06
CA LEU A 120 -5.16 4.23 -11.68
C LEU A 120 -6.14 5.31 -11.24
N ALA A 121 -6.62 5.23 -9.99
CA ALA A 121 -7.58 6.19 -9.45
C ALA A 121 -7.21 6.63 -8.04
N VAL A 122 -7.48 7.90 -7.72
CA VAL A 122 -7.61 8.43 -6.36
C VAL A 122 -9.08 8.79 -6.16
N LEU A 123 -9.71 8.23 -5.13
CA LEU A 123 -11.09 8.48 -4.75
C LEU A 123 -11.13 9.18 -3.39
N SER A 124 -12.04 10.14 -3.20
CA SER A 124 -12.30 10.78 -1.90
C SER A 124 -13.64 11.50 -1.92
N ASP A 125 -14.28 11.66 -0.77
CA ASP A 125 -15.40 12.58 -0.55
C ASP A 125 -14.97 13.96 -0.02
N LEU A 126 -13.67 14.16 0.21
CA LEU A 126 -13.11 15.44 0.59
C LEU A 126 -13.15 16.42 -0.60
N PRO A 127 -13.40 17.72 -0.35
CA PRO A 127 -13.28 18.74 -1.39
C PRO A 127 -11.89 18.74 -2.02
N TYR A 128 -11.81 18.80 -3.35
CA TYR A 128 -10.54 18.85 -4.07
C TYR A 128 -10.31 20.22 -4.70
N GLU A 129 -9.06 20.67 -4.73
CA GLU A 129 -8.67 21.91 -5.43
C GLU A 129 -8.18 21.61 -6.85
N LYS A 130 -7.27 20.63 -6.97
CA LYS A 130 -6.53 20.41 -8.21
C LYS A 130 -6.12 18.97 -8.41
N VAL A 131 -6.14 18.56 -9.68
CA VAL A 131 -5.69 17.24 -10.14
C VAL A 131 -4.45 17.40 -11.00
N TYR A 132 -3.52 16.48 -10.83
CA TYR A 132 -2.24 16.42 -11.50
C TYR A 132 -2.07 15.05 -12.16
N SER A 133 -1.37 15.02 -13.29
CA SER A 133 -0.98 13.79 -13.97
C SER A 133 0.43 13.96 -14.49
N GLU A 134 1.27 12.95 -14.27
CA GLU A 134 2.66 12.92 -14.73
C GLU A 134 3.06 11.51 -15.13
N GLU A 135 3.90 11.40 -16.15
CA GLU A 135 4.46 10.12 -16.60
C GLU A 135 5.92 10.01 -16.13
N ALA A 136 6.25 8.89 -15.49
CA ALA A 136 7.62 8.53 -15.15
C ALA A 136 7.80 7.00 -15.30
N GLY A 137 8.97 6.55 -15.78
CA GLY A 137 9.21 5.11 -15.98
C GLY A 137 8.18 4.41 -16.88
N GLY A 138 7.60 5.15 -17.84
CA GLY A 138 6.58 4.63 -18.75
C GLY A 138 5.22 4.34 -18.12
N ARG A 139 4.94 4.90 -16.93
CA ARG A 139 3.63 4.81 -16.27
C ARG A 139 3.15 6.19 -15.86
N ASN A 140 1.87 6.43 -16.09
CA ASN A 140 1.20 7.62 -15.55
C ASN A 140 0.82 7.44 -14.08
N MET A 141 0.94 8.53 -13.35
CA MET A 141 0.51 8.70 -11.96
C MET A 141 -0.56 9.79 -11.89
N VAL A 142 -1.40 9.76 -10.86
CA VAL A 142 -2.44 10.79 -10.64
C VAL A 142 -2.33 11.34 -9.23
N GLY A 143 -2.20 12.65 -9.12
CA GLY A 143 -2.11 13.37 -7.85
C GLY A 143 -3.32 14.27 -7.64
N VAL A 144 -3.79 14.39 -6.40
CA VAL A 144 -4.94 15.24 -6.05
C VAL A 144 -4.63 16.05 -4.81
N THR A 145 -4.89 17.35 -4.85
CA THR A 145 -4.91 18.23 -3.67
C THR A 145 -6.31 18.23 -3.08
N LEU A 146 -6.45 17.72 -1.85
CA LEU A 146 -7.68 17.64 -1.07
C LEU A 146 -7.65 18.62 0.11
N GLY A 147 -8.82 19.13 0.48
CA GLY A 147 -9.03 20.10 1.55
C GLY A 147 -9.32 21.52 1.05
N GLU A 148 -10.19 22.24 1.77
CA GLU A 148 -10.55 23.63 1.45
C GLU A 148 -9.59 24.66 2.07
N ASN A 149 -9.01 24.34 3.23
CA ASN A 149 -8.10 25.23 3.95
C ASN A 149 -6.64 24.94 3.54
N PRO A 150 -5.91 25.88 2.93
CA PRO A 150 -4.53 25.67 2.49
C PRO A 150 -3.57 25.19 3.59
N GLU A 151 -3.82 25.55 4.85
CA GLU A 151 -2.99 25.12 6.00
C GLU A 151 -3.26 23.66 6.42
N GLN A 152 -4.32 23.05 5.89
CA GLN A 152 -4.77 21.68 6.19
C GLN A 152 -4.88 20.83 4.92
N GLN A 153 -4.45 21.36 3.78
CA GLN A 153 -4.51 20.64 2.52
C GLN A 153 -3.58 19.44 2.52
N MET A 154 -4.01 18.40 1.83
CA MET A 154 -3.20 17.22 1.60
C MET A 154 -3.05 16.97 0.11
N PHE A 155 -1.85 16.59 -0.31
CA PHE A 155 -1.61 16.06 -1.65
C PHE A 155 -1.50 14.54 -1.58
N ILE A 156 -2.36 13.83 -2.31
CA ILE A 156 -2.30 12.37 -2.43
C ILE A 156 -1.92 12.01 -3.85
N LEU A 157 -0.81 11.29 -4.00
CA LEU A 157 -0.33 10.74 -5.25
C LEU A 157 -0.56 9.23 -5.31
N GLY A 158 -1.40 8.81 -6.26
CA GLY A 158 -1.51 7.41 -6.63
C GLY A 158 -0.35 6.97 -7.51
N VAL A 159 0.19 5.78 -7.25
CA VAL A 159 1.25 5.16 -8.07
C VAL A 159 0.92 3.70 -8.42
N HIS A 160 1.33 3.26 -9.60
CA HIS A 160 1.38 1.85 -9.98
C HIS A 160 2.60 1.61 -10.87
N SER A 161 3.71 1.21 -10.26
CA SER A 161 4.99 1.09 -10.95
C SER A 161 4.99 -0.09 -11.93
N PRO A 162 5.83 -0.06 -12.99
CA PRO A 162 6.07 -1.24 -13.81
C PRO A 162 6.49 -2.46 -12.98
N HIS A 163 6.05 -3.66 -13.39
CA HIS A 163 6.55 -4.89 -12.80
C HIS A 163 8.06 -5.07 -13.13
N PRO A 164 8.93 -5.40 -12.15
CA PRO A 164 10.39 -5.35 -12.30
C PRO A 164 10.94 -6.31 -13.37
N ALA A 165 10.23 -7.42 -13.65
CA ALA A 165 10.56 -8.33 -14.75
C ALA A 165 10.55 -7.68 -16.14
N ARG A 166 9.98 -6.47 -16.30
CA ARG A 166 10.00 -5.71 -17.55
C ARG A 166 11.14 -4.72 -17.64
N GLY A 167 11.85 -4.49 -16.53
CA GLY A 167 12.93 -3.53 -16.41
C GLY A 167 12.94 -2.92 -15.01
N MET A 168 13.99 -3.18 -14.26
CA MET A 168 14.17 -2.56 -12.94
C MET A 168 14.37 -1.04 -13.06
N SER A 169 15.00 -0.56 -14.15
CA SER A 169 15.18 0.88 -14.40
C SER A 169 13.87 1.63 -14.42
N ASP A 170 12.88 1.14 -15.17
CA ASP A 170 11.60 1.82 -15.35
C ASP A 170 10.79 1.82 -14.04
N THR A 171 10.94 0.75 -13.25
CA THR A 171 10.34 0.65 -11.90
C THR A 171 10.93 1.73 -10.98
N VAL A 172 12.26 1.82 -10.94
CA VAL A 172 12.99 2.80 -10.11
C VAL A 172 12.72 4.24 -10.57
N ASP A 173 12.70 4.48 -11.88
CA ASP A 173 12.46 5.80 -12.47
C ASP A 173 11.02 6.27 -12.20
N ASN A 174 10.04 5.36 -12.21
CA ASN A 174 8.67 5.68 -11.81
C ASN A 174 8.59 6.08 -10.33
N ILE A 175 9.20 5.30 -9.43
CA ILE A 175 9.22 5.60 -7.98
C ILE A 175 9.92 6.93 -7.71
N ARG A 176 11.07 7.20 -8.33
CA ARG A 176 11.76 8.49 -8.21
C ARG A 176 10.94 9.65 -8.75
N GLY A 177 10.21 9.44 -9.84
CA GLY A 177 9.26 10.41 -10.36
C GLY A 177 8.16 10.73 -9.34
N ALA A 178 7.60 9.71 -8.69
CA ALA A 178 6.59 9.88 -7.65
C ALA A 178 7.13 10.67 -6.45
N VAL A 179 8.33 10.33 -5.97
CA VAL A 179 9.01 11.05 -4.87
C VAL A 179 9.27 12.50 -5.27
N ALA A 180 9.82 12.75 -6.45
CA ALA A 180 10.11 14.11 -6.92
C ALA A 180 8.85 14.95 -7.08
N MET A 181 7.78 14.38 -7.67
CA MET A 181 6.49 15.05 -7.82
C MET A 181 5.92 15.47 -6.46
N THR A 182 5.99 14.57 -5.48
CA THR A 182 5.51 14.79 -4.11
C THR A 182 6.39 15.78 -3.34
N ALA A 183 7.71 15.68 -3.46
CA ALA A 183 8.66 16.58 -2.80
C ALA A 183 8.50 18.05 -3.23
N ASN A 184 8.13 18.27 -4.50
CA ASN A 184 7.92 19.59 -5.10
C ASN A 184 6.54 20.20 -4.78
N ARG A 185 5.76 19.58 -3.90
CA ARG A 185 4.47 20.08 -3.43
C ARG A 185 4.63 20.97 -2.20
N ASP A 186 3.77 21.99 -2.11
CA ASP A 186 3.74 22.94 -0.99
C ASP A 186 2.70 22.55 0.08
N GLU A 187 1.84 21.57 -0.22
CA GLU A 187 0.84 21.06 0.72
C GLU A 187 1.50 20.58 2.02
N PRO A 188 0.93 20.90 3.19
CA PRO A 188 1.52 20.53 4.48
C PRO A 188 1.56 19.01 4.66
N ILE A 189 0.55 18.29 4.15
CA ILE A 189 0.53 16.82 4.14
C ILE A 189 0.70 16.33 2.71
N ARG A 190 1.59 15.37 2.51
CA ARG A 190 1.90 14.84 1.19
C ARG A 190 2.06 13.34 1.28
N ILE A 191 1.33 12.59 0.46
CA ILE A 191 1.23 11.14 0.56
C ILE A 191 1.47 10.53 -0.82
N ILE A 192 2.27 9.48 -0.88
CA ILE A 192 2.37 8.58 -2.03
C ILE A 192 1.78 7.25 -1.60
N ALA A 193 0.83 6.72 -2.37
CA ALA A 193 0.23 5.43 -2.07
C ALA A 193 0.03 4.58 -3.33
N GLY A 194 0.32 3.29 -3.25
CA GLY A 194 0.11 2.37 -4.36
C GLY A 194 1.01 1.16 -4.39
N ASP A 195 0.82 0.35 -5.44
CA ASP A 195 1.67 -0.78 -5.78
C ASP A 195 2.94 -0.28 -6.50
N MET A 196 4.05 -0.24 -5.78
CA MET A 196 5.33 0.18 -6.30
C MET A 196 6.08 -0.95 -7.02
N ASN A 197 5.57 -2.18 -7.02
CA ASN A 197 6.20 -3.36 -7.62
C ASN A 197 7.68 -3.56 -7.22
N TYR A 198 8.10 -2.96 -6.10
CA TYR A 198 9.48 -2.97 -5.61
C TYR A 198 9.47 -3.43 -4.16
N ASN A 199 10.17 -4.54 -3.89
CA ASN A 199 10.22 -5.09 -2.54
C ASN A 199 11.20 -4.30 -1.69
N PHE A 200 10.69 -3.36 -0.91
CA PHE A 200 11.48 -2.71 0.13
C PHE A 200 11.59 -3.67 1.31
N ASP A 201 12.80 -4.07 1.67
CA ASP A 201 13.04 -4.91 2.84
C ASP A 201 13.33 -3.99 4.04
N VAL A 202 12.53 -4.10 5.10
CA VAL A 202 12.75 -3.30 6.34
C VAL A 202 14.07 -3.66 7.02
N ASP A 203 14.59 -4.87 6.81
CA ASP A 203 15.87 -5.30 7.37
C ASP A 203 17.05 -4.84 6.48
N ASP A 204 16.78 -4.42 5.23
CA ASP A 204 17.74 -3.83 4.28
C ASP A 204 17.44 -2.35 4.09
N THR A 205 17.42 -1.60 5.19
CA THR A 205 17.29 -0.14 5.15
C THR A 205 18.40 0.50 4.31
N ASP A 206 19.51 -0.18 4.07
CA ASP A 206 20.66 0.33 3.30
C ASP A 206 20.44 0.34 1.77
N GLY A 207 19.27 -0.11 1.30
CA GLY A 207 18.88 -0.02 -0.11
C GLY A 207 18.87 1.45 -0.60
N PRO A 208 19.65 1.81 -1.65
CA PRO A 208 19.79 3.21 -2.07
C PRO A 208 18.46 3.91 -2.38
N LEU A 209 17.52 3.21 -3.02
CA LEU A 209 16.21 3.79 -3.35
C LEU A 209 15.35 4.02 -2.10
N TYR A 210 15.41 3.12 -1.11
CA TYR A 210 14.63 3.29 0.12
C TYR A 210 15.17 4.49 0.91
N GLN A 211 16.48 4.62 1.04
CA GLN A 211 17.10 5.80 1.66
C GLN A 211 16.76 7.10 0.92
N GLU A 212 16.79 7.11 -0.41
CA GLU A 212 16.35 8.27 -1.21
C GLU A 212 14.90 8.69 -0.91
N ILE A 213 14.00 7.72 -0.67
CA ILE A 213 12.62 8.00 -0.24
C ILE A 213 12.61 8.54 1.19
N MET A 214 13.31 7.87 2.10
CA MET A 214 13.35 8.20 3.53
C MET A 214 13.99 9.56 3.85
N ASP A 215 14.84 10.07 2.96
CA ASP A 215 15.40 11.43 3.04
C ASP A 215 14.33 12.53 2.85
N VAL A 216 13.15 12.18 2.33
CA VAL A 216 12.09 13.12 1.96
C VAL A 216 10.75 12.79 2.62
N LEU A 217 10.44 11.51 2.77
CA LEU A 217 9.16 10.97 3.23
C LEU A 217 9.38 9.90 4.31
N SER A 218 8.37 9.60 5.10
CA SER A 218 8.38 8.50 6.08
C SER A 218 7.49 7.35 5.61
N ASP A 219 7.82 6.11 5.96
CA ASP A 219 7.05 4.91 5.58
C ASP A 219 5.94 4.61 6.58
N SER A 220 4.68 4.82 6.18
CA SER A 220 3.51 4.48 7.01
C SER A 220 3.18 2.99 7.05
N THR A 221 3.84 2.19 6.23
CA THR A 221 3.60 0.75 6.09
C THR A 221 4.71 -0.11 6.70
N GLU A 222 5.71 0.50 7.34
CA GLU A 222 6.86 -0.20 7.93
C GLU A 222 6.42 -1.29 8.93
N ALA A 223 5.43 -1.00 9.77
CA ALA A 223 4.90 -1.92 10.77
C ALA A 223 4.08 -3.08 10.18
N LEU A 224 3.58 -2.95 8.95
CA LEU A 224 2.60 -3.87 8.38
C LEU A 224 3.18 -5.24 8.00
N GLY A 225 4.47 -5.31 7.64
CA GLY A 225 5.12 -6.51 7.14
C GLY A 225 4.85 -6.77 5.65
N GLU A 226 4.78 -8.03 5.24
CA GLU A 226 4.59 -8.42 3.82
C GLU A 226 3.15 -8.15 3.35
N THR A 227 3.00 -7.38 2.26
CA THR A 227 1.70 -6.87 1.78
C THR A 227 1.11 -7.68 0.61
N TYR A 228 1.96 -8.45 -0.08
CA TYR A 228 1.60 -9.32 -1.19
C TYR A 228 1.60 -10.80 -0.77
N TYR A 229 0.66 -11.60 -1.30
CA TYR A 229 0.54 -13.02 -0.93
C TYR A 229 1.76 -13.90 -1.30
N ALA A 230 2.71 -13.39 -2.10
CA ALA A 230 3.99 -14.05 -2.35
C ALA A 230 5.13 -13.59 -1.43
N HIS A 231 4.82 -13.05 -0.25
CA HIS A 231 5.79 -12.68 0.79
C HIS A 231 6.71 -11.51 0.39
N THR A 232 6.13 -10.47 -0.21
CA THR A 232 6.83 -9.23 -0.55
C THR A 232 6.06 -8.01 -0.04
N ARG A 233 6.76 -6.94 0.34
CA ARG A 233 6.19 -5.63 0.66
C ARG A 233 6.35 -4.74 -0.58
N ILE A 234 5.30 -4.64 -1.40
CA ILE A 234 5.33 -3.90 -2.68
C ILE A 234 4.23 -2.86 -2.79
N ASP A 235 3.17 -3.00 -2.01
CA ASP A 235 2.17 -1.95 -1.79
C ASP A 235 2.61 -1.10 -0.59
N HIS A 236 2.73 0.21 -0.80
CA HIS A 236 3.27 1.14 0.19
C HIS A 236 2.41 2.39 0.32
N VAL A 237 2.55 3.03 1.48
CA VAL A 237 2.12 4.39 1.75
C VAL A 237 3.29 5.13 2.38
N PHE A 238 3.79 6.15 1.70
CA PHE A 238 4.81 7.07 2.22
C PHE A 238 4.19 8.44 2.45
N HIS A 239 4.65 9.17 3.46
CA HIS A 239 4.04 10.44 3.85
C HIS A 239 5.04 11.51 4.24
N PHE A 240 4.57 12.75 4.30
CA PHE A 240 5.23 13.91 4.88
C PHE A 240 4.17 14.74 5.64
N PRO A 241 4.55 15.43 6.73
CA PRO A 241 5.87 15.44 7.38
C PRO A 241 6.14 14.13 8.13
N GLU A 242 7.41 13.88 8.48
CA GLU A 242 7.79 12.75 9.36
C GLU A 242 7.04 12.77 10.70
N THR A 243 6.59 13.94 11.15
CA THR A 243 5.82 14.13 12.39
C THR A 243 4.34 13.80 12.25
N LEU A 244 3.86 13.36 11.08
CA LEU A 244 2.47 12.94 10.92
C LEU A 244 2.30 11.53 11.49
N ASP A 245 1.67 11.46 12.66
CA ASP A 245 1.58 10.21 13.42
C ASP A 245 0.68 9.19 12.74
N VAL A 246 1.19 7.98 12.55
CA VAL A 246 0.41 6.81 12.12
C VAL A 246 -0.22 6.15 13.34
N VAL A 247 -1.55 6.04 13.34
CA VAL A 247 -2.29 5.33 14.39
C VAL A 247 -2.22 3.83 14.10
N GLU A 248 -1.21 3.17 14.65
CA GLU A 248 -0.95 1.76 14.39
C GLU A 248 -2.14 0.87 14.74
N GLU A 249 -2.87 1.10 15.84
CA GLU A 249 -3.95 0.19 16.28
C GLU A 249 -5.11 0.06 15.29
N VAL A 250 -5.25 1.02 14.37
CA VAL A 250 -6.30 1.06 13.33
C VAL A 250 -5.70 1.11 11.92
N SER A 251 -4.43 0.77 11.79
CA SER A 251 -3.74 0.55 10.52
C SER A 251 -3.50 -0.95 10.33
N GLY A 252 -3.49 -1.42 9.08
CA GLY A 252 -3.38 -2.85 8.84
C GLY A 252 -3.75 -3.30 7.43
N MET A 253 -3.54 -4.58 7.17
CA MET A 253 -4.04 -5.26 5.99
C MET A 253 -5.43 -5.86 6.24
N VAL A 254 -6.30 -5.74 5.25
CA VAL A 254 -7.61 -6.41 5.27
C VAL A 254 -7.48 -7.81 4.69
N ASP A 255 -7.79 -8.82 5.49
CA ASP A 255 -7.87 -10.21 5.00
C ASP A 255 -9.20 -10.41 4.26
N LEU A 256 -9.12 -10.56 2.94
CA LEU A 256 -10.28 -10.84 2.11
C LEU A 256 -10.81 -12.26 2.37
N PRO A 257 -12.13 -12.49 2.31
CA PRO A 257 -12.69 -13.82 2.45
C PRO A 257 -12.07 -14.78 1.43
N LEU A 258 -11.62 -15.93 1.94
CA LEU A 258 -10.97 -17.03 1.23
C LEU A 258 -11.96 -17.71 0.25
N ARG A 259 -12.43 -17.03 -0.80
CA ARG A 259 -13.10 -17.58 -2.01
C ARG A 259 -13.59 -16.46 -2.95
N PHE A 260 -12.94 -16.34 -4.10
CA PHE A 260 -13.62 -15.99 -5.36
C PHE A 260 -13.87 -17.29 -6.14
N ALA A 261 -14.85 -18.10 -5.72
CA ALA A 261 -15.09 -19.44 -6.28
C ALA A 261 -15.71 -19.45 -7.69
N ASN A 262 -16.11 -18.29 -8.23
CA ASN A 262 -16.79 -18.18 -9.53
C ASN A 262 -15.96 -17.49 -10.62
N VAL A 263 -14.71 -17.12 -10.35
CA VAL A 263 -13.87 -16.34 -11.26
C VAL A 263 -12.47 -16.96 -11.31
N PRO A 264 -11.95 -17.33 -12.50
CA PRO A 264 -10.55 -17.74 -12.61
C PRO A 264 -9.63 -16.54 -12.29
N GLY A 265 -8.88 -16.64 -11.19
CA GLY A 265 -7.94 -15.62 -10.72
C GLY A 265 -8.14 -15.33 -9.23
N PHE A 266 -7.05 -15.19 -8.48
CA PHE A 266 -7.06 -14.78 -7.07
C PHE A 266 -6.62 -13.32 -7.03
N ARG A 267 -7.31 -12.45 -6.28
CA ARG A 267 -6.78 -11.11 -5.99
C ARG A 267 -5.55 -11.30 -5.11
N ASP A 268 -4.40 -10.95 -5.64
CA ASP A 268 -3.09 -11.25 -5.07
C ASP A 268 -2.54 -10.13 -4.17
N HIS A 269 -3.25 -9.02 -4.07
CA HIS A 269 -2.95 -7.93 -3.14
C HIS A 269 -4.08 -7.77 -2.12
N ARG A 270 -3.69 -7.41 -0.89
CA ARG A 270 -4.62 -7.05 0.18
C ARG A 270 -4.82 -5.54 0.21
N PRO A 271 -6.01 -5.04 0.54
CA PRO A 271 -6.16 -3.63 0.88
C PRO A 271 -5.23 -3.30 2.06
N ILE A 272 -4.47 -2.21 1.92
CA ILE A 272 -3.71 -1.62 3.01
C ILE A 272 -4.48 -0.42 3.52
N VAL A 273 -4.67 -0.37 4.84
CA VAL A 273 -5.27 0.75 5.55
C VAL A 273 -4.19 1.43 6.38
N VAL A 274 -4.06 2.74 6.22
CA VAL A 274 -3.23 3.59 7.08
C VAL A 274 -4.13 4.68 7.65
N THR A 275 -4.12 4.82 8.97
CA THR A 275 -4.83 5.90 9.66
C THR A 275 -3.81 6.87 10.24
N TYR A 276 -4.03 8.17 10.04
CA TYR A 276 -3.20 9.25 10.58
C TYR A 276 -3.93 10.01 11.68
N ASP A 277 -3.21 10.44 12.71
CA ASP A 277 -3.70 11.43 13.68
C ASP A 277 -3.38 12.84 13.16
N MET A 278 -4.44 13.63 12.98
CA MET A 278 -4.41 14.97 12.43
C MET A 278 -4.45 16.05 13.52
N THR A 279 -4.37 15.69 14.81
CA THR A 279 -4.52 16.63 15.94
C THR A 279 -3.53 17.79 15.88
N GLU A 280 -2.27 17.54 15.50
CA GLU A 280 -1.25 18.59 15.44
C GLU A 280 -1.40 19.51 14.21
N MET A 281 -2.35 19.21 13.32
CA MET A 281 -2.60 19.92 12.06
C MET A 281 -3.92 20.72 12.08
N LEU A 282 -4.75 20.57 13.13
CA LEU A 282 -6.01 21.29 13.34
C LEU A 282 -5.89 22.41 14.37
#